data_AF-A0A6S7H8L8-F1
#
_entry.id   AF-A0A6S7H8L8-F1
#
_cell.length_a   1.000
_cell.length_b   1.000
_cell.length_c   1.000
_cell.angle_alpha   90.00
_cell.angle_beta   90.00
_cell.angle_gamma   90.00
#
_symmetry.space_group_name_H-M   'P 1'
#
loop_
_entity.id
_entity.type
_entity.pdbx_description
1 polymer ?
#
loop_
_entity_poly.entity_id
_entity_poly.type
_entity_poly.pdbx_seq_one_letter_code
_entity_poly.pdbx_strand_id
1 'polypeptide(L)'
;MDENFTNHSSWWLQCIKCHKEVVNASDVRLAQVGSDGGLHLALRPELEPRIDLVIEKRQHPKPERRKEAPFKMYCLNAGCPQDLGVYQLLEDRFFYVFSSKSVRFGSRSGDVAKIKRWKESKAELERMGVQVLQVGFSGFAPAPDTE
;
A
#
# COMPACT_ATOMS: atom_id res chain seq x y z
N MET A 1 -3.35 -22.30 -21.91
CA MET A 1 -2.83 -22.12 -20.54
C MET A 1 -1.94 -20.91 -20.60
N ASP A 2 -2.52 -19.74 -20.38
CA ASP A 2 -1.79 -18.48 -20.45
C ASP A 2 -0.92 -18.33 -19.20
N GLU A 3 0.34 -18.72 -19.32
CA GLU A 3 1.42 -18.31 -18.42
C GLU A 3 1.64 -16.80 -18.57
N ASN A 4 0.75 -16.02 -17.96
CA ASN A 4 1.08 -14.65 -17.60
C ASN A 4 2.19 -14.75 -16.55
N PHE A 5 3.45 -14.75 -16.99
CA PHE A 5 4.61 -14.54 -16.13
C PHE A 5 4.48 -13.15 -15.52
N THR A 6 3.73 -13.02 -14.41
CA THR A 6 3.92 -11.91 -13.50
C THR A 6 5.35 -12.01 -13.01
N ASN A 7 6.22 -11.14 -13.52
CA ASN A 7 7.61 -11.04 -13.13
C ASN A 7 7.64 -10.66 -11.64
N HIS A 8 7.67 -11.68 -10.78
CA HIS A 8 7.63 -11.51 -9.34
C HIS A 8 8.92 -10.85 -8.90
N SER A 9 8.82 -9.72 -8.24
CA SER A 9 9.98 -9.06 -7.65
C SER A 9 10.64 -9.99 -6.64
N SER A 10 11.96 -9.93 -6.55
CA SER A 10 12.71 -10.56 -5.46
C SER A 10 12.43 -9.89 -4.10
N TRP A 11 11.76 -8.73 -4.11
CA TRP A 11 11.42 -7.95 -2.93
C TRP A 11 10.01 -8.21 -2.43
N TRP A 12 9.91 -8.30 -1.11
CA TRP A 12 8.67 -8.53 -0.39
C TRP A 12 8.46 -7.45 0.65
N LEU A 13 7.23 -6.96 0.73
CA LEU A 13 6.79 -6.21 1.89
C LEU A 13 6.67 -7.17 3.07
N GLN A 14 7.37 -6.86 4.15
CA GLN A 14 7.45 -7.65 5.37
C GLN A 14 6.95 -6.83 6.55
N CYS A 15 6.33 -7.50 7.53
CA CYS A 15 6.04 -6.90 8.83
C CYS A 15 7.35 -6.48 9.51
N ILE A 16 7.47 -5.25 9.99
CA ILE A 16 8.70 -4.76 10.62
C ILE A 16 9.04 -5.50 11.92
N LYS A 17 8.04 -6.08 12.60
CA LYS A 17 8.20 -6.74 13.90
C LYS A 17 8.57 -8.21 13.79
N CYS A 18 7.84 -8.99 12.98
CA CYS A 18 8.08 -10.43 12.83
C CYS A 18 8.82 -10.82 11.55
N HIS A 19 9.05 -9.87 10.64
CA HIS A 19 9.76 -10.04 9.37
C HIS A 19 9.11 -11.03 8.38
N LYS A 20 7.89 -11.51 8.67
CA LYS A 20 7.13 -12.36 7.75
C LYS A 20 6.72 -11.59 6.51
N GLU A 21 6.79 -12.27 5.37
CA GLU A 21 6.30 -11.80 4.08
C GLU A 21 4.79 -11.54 4.17
N VAL A 22 4.37 -10.37 3.68
CA VAL A 22 2.97 -9.93 3.64
C VAL A 22 2.49 -9.92 2.20
N VAL A 23 3.22 -9.22 1.33
CA VAL A 23 2.87 -9.11 -0.11
C VAL A 23 4.12 -8.85 -0.93
N ASN A 24 4.14 -9.31 -2.18
CA ASN A 24 5.26 -9.06 -3.09
C ASN A 24 5.28 -7.59 -3.53
N ALA A 25 6.46 -7.04 -3.85
CA ALA A 25 6.57 -5.65 -4.31
C ALA A 25 5.82 -5.39 -5.63
N SER A 26 5.73 -6.38 -6.53
CA SER A 26 4.99 -6.27 -7.80
C SER A 26 3.46 -6.18 -7.63
N ASP A 27 2.97 -6.52 -6.44
CA ASP A 27 1.55 -6.60 -6.10
C ASP A 27 1.03 -5.34 -5.41
N VAL A 28 1.92 -4.40 -5.11
CA VAL A 28 1.59 -3.09 -4.53
C VAL A 28 1.86 -1.97 -5.54
N ARG A 29 1.11 -0.89 -5.38
CA ARG A 29 1.26 0.33 -6.18
C ARG A 29 1.51 1.50 -5.26
N LEU A 30 2.38 2.41 -5.70
CA LEU A 30 2.51 3.70 -5.07
C LEU A 30 1.54 4.66 -5.77
N ALA A 31 0.47 5.04 -5.07
CA ALA A 31 -0.55 5.94 -5.58
C ALA A 31 -0.55 7.23 -4.76
N GLN A 32 -0.72 8.37 -5.43
CA GLN A 32 -1.06 9.60 -4.73
C GLN A 32 -2.54 9.58 -4.44
N VAL A 33 -2.95 9.68 -3.17
CA VAL A 33 -4.37 9.57 -2.82
C VAL A 33 -4.79 10.60 -1.79
N GLY A 34 -5.99 11.16 -1.99
CA GLY A 34 -6.60 12.17 -1.14
C GLY A 34 -6.20 13.61 -1.51
N SER A 35 -6.96 14.56 -0.98
CA SER A 35 -6.74 16.01 -1.13
C SER A 35 -5.38 16.48 -0.60
N ASP A 36 -4.80 15.72 0.34
CA ASP A 36 -3.55 16.05 1.02
C ASP A 36 -2.31 15.79 0.15
N GLY A 37 -2.49 15.19 -1.03
CA GLY A 37 -1.40 14.91 -1.98
C GLY A 37 -0.37 13.90 -1.47
N GLY A 38 -0.72 13.10 -0.46
CA GLY A 38 0.14 12.07 0.12
C GLY A 38 0.35 10.88 -0.83
N LEU A 39 1.57 10.32 -0.83
CA LEU A 39 1.85 9.06 -1.53
C LEU A 39 1.61 7.87 -0.60
N HIS A 40 0.72 6.99 -1.03
CA HIS A 40 0.26 5.80 -0.32
C HIS A 40 0.74 4.55 -1.05
N LEU A 41 1.29 3.59 -0.30
CA LEU A 41 1.59 2.26 -0.81
C LEU A 41 0.34 1.40 -0.64
N ALA A 42 -0.35 1.10 -1.75
CA ALA A 42 -1.63 0.42 -1.76
C ALA A 42 -1.53 -0.96 -2.44
N LEU A 43 -2.26 -1.95 -1.92
CA LEU A 43 -2.45 -3.22 -2.62
C LEU A 43 -3.27 -3.02 -3.89
N ARG A 44 -2.98 -3.79 -4.93
CA ARG A 44 -3.87 -3.92 -6.09
C ARG A 44 -5.22 -4.54 -5.67
N PRO A 45 -6.38 -3.92 -5.96
CA PRO A 45 -7.70 -4.41 -5.54
C PRO A 45 -7.96 -5.89 -5.88
N GLU A 46 -7.47 -6.34 -7.04
CA GLU A 46 -7.62 -7.72 -7.51
C GLU A 46 -7.02 -8.77 -6.56
N LEU A 47 -6.14 -8.37 -5.65
CA LEU A 47 -5.41 -9.26 -4.73
C LEU A 47 -6.00 -9.29 -3.32
N GLU A 48 -7.08 -8.57 -3.07
CA GLU A 48 -7.75 -8.51 -1.76
C GLU A 48 -8.11 -9.91 -1.19
N PRO A 49 -8.65 -10.88 -1.96
CA PRO A 49 -8.95 -12.20 -1.41
C PRO A 49 -7.72 -12.94 -0.86
N ARG A 50 -6.53 -12.66 -1.40
CA ARG A 50 -5.27 -13.30 -0.98
C ARG A 50 -4.69 -12.63 0.25
N ILE A 51 -4.80 -11.30 0.37
CA ILE A 51 -4.21 -10.56 1.49
C ILE A 51 -4.94 -10.82 2.82
N ASP A 52 -6.24 -11.14 2.77
CA ASP A 52 -7.03 -11.46 3.97
C ASP A 52 -6.58 -12.75 4.68
N LEU A 53 -5.73 -13.57 4.04
CA LEU A 53 -5.10 -14.74 4.66
C LEU A 53 -3.89 -14.38 5.54
N VAL A 54 -3.35 -13.16 5.40
CA VAL A 54 -2.15 -12.69 6.11
C VAL A 54 -2.40 -11.44 6.95
N ILE A 55 -3.51 -10.73 6.72
CA ILE A 55 -3.91 -9.51 7.43
C ILE A 55 -5.30 -9.67 8.03
N GLU A 56 -5.45 -9.20 9.26
CA GLU A 56 -6.74 -9.04 9.93
C GLU A 56 -7.20 -7.58 9.85
N LYS A 57 -8.43 -7.35 9.41
CA LYS A 57 -9.08 -6.04 9.47
C LYS A 57 -9.83 -5.92 10.79
N ARG A 58 -9.56 -4.87 11.57
CA ARG A 58 -10.33 -4.53 12.78
C ARG A 58 -10.85 -3.10 12.68
N GLN A 59 -12.00 -2.83 13.29
CA GLN A 59 -12.56 -1.48 13.30
C GLN A 59 -11.57 -0.48 13.94
N HIS A 60 -11.40 0.68 13.31
CA HIS A 60 -10.59 1.75 13.88
C HIS A 60 -11.22 2.16 15.22
N PRO A 61 -10.46 2.37 16.31
CA PRO A 61 -11.01 2.71 17.64
C PRO A 61 -11.75 4.06 17.67
N LYS A 62 -11.64 4.85 16.59
CA LYS A 62 -12.28 6.16 16.41
C LYS A 62 -12.76 6.29 14.96
N PRO A 63 -13.75 5.50 14.51
CA PRO A 63 -14.15 5.44 13.11
C PRO A 63 -14.77 6.77 12.66
N GLU A 64 -15.47 7.46 13.57
CA GLU A 64 -16.13 8.74 13.31
C GLU A 64 -15.16 9.88 12.92
N ARG A 65 -13.91 9.81 13.39
CA ARG A 65 -12.84 10.77 13.07
C ARG A 65 -12.02 10.37 11.84
N ARG A 66 -12.32 9.21 11.25
CA ARG A 66 -11.57 8.56 10.15
C ARG A 66 -12.57 7.93 9.18
N LYS A 67 -13.51 8.74 8.66
CA LYS A 67 -14.52 8.29 7.69
C LYS A 67 -13.90 7.58 6.48
N GLU A 68 -12.76 8.09 6.02
CA GLU A 68 -12.00 7.53 4.90
C GLU A 68 -11.13 6.33 5.31
N ALA A 69 -10.81 6.13 6.58
CA ALA A 69 -9.97 5.01 7.05
C ALA A 69 -10.61 4.27 8.24
N PRO A 70 -11.78 3.62 8.03
CA PRO A 70 -12.59 3.07 9.10
C PRO A 70 -12.01 1.79 9.73
N PHE A 71 -11.00 1.17 9.12
CA PHE A 71 -10.39 -0.06 9.60
C PHE A 71 -8.87 0.03 9.74
N LYS A 72 -8.35 -0.62 10.78
CA LYS A 72 -6.93 -0.90 11.00
C LYS A 72 -6.59 -2.29 10.51
N MET A 73 -5.37 -2.44 9.98
CA MET A 73 -4.87 -3.71 9.46
C MET A 73 -3.80 -4.27 10.39
N TYR A 74 -3.92 -5.54 10.77
CA TYR A 74 -2.97 -6.20 11.67
C TYR A 74 -2.37 -7.45 11.04
N CYS A 75 -1.10 -7.73 11.32
CA CYS A 75 -0.45 -8.96 10.88
C CYS A 75 -1.07 -10.19 11.58
N LEU A 76 -1.47 -11.22 10.82
CA LEU A 76 -2.04 -12.46 11.35
C LEU A 76 -1.00 -13.47 11.86
N ASN A 77 0.30 -13.20 11.70
CA ASN A 77 1.32 -14.12 12.17
C ASN A 77 1.23 -14.30 13.69
N ALA A 78 1.20 -15.55 14.15
CA ALA A 78 1.06 -15.91 15.56
C ALA A 78 2.04 -15.13 16.45
N GLY A 79 1.53 -14.51 17.51
CA GLY A 79 2.31 -13.70 18.44
C GLY A 79 2.73 -12.31 17.93
N CYS A 80 2.29 -11.87 16.75
CA CYS A 80 2.66 -10.57 16.19
C CYS A 80 1.46 -9.75 15.67
N PRO A 81 0.60 -9.20 16.57
CA PRO A 81 -0.50 -8.32 16.18
C PRO A 81 -0.01 -6.91 15.84
N GLN A 82 0.96 -6.79 14.95
CA GLN A 82 1.53 -5.51 14.52
C GLN A 82 0.52 -4.79 13.61
N ASP A 83 0.21 -3.53 13.90
CA ASP A 83 -0.52 -2.64 12.99
C ASP A 83 0.33 -2.41 11.73
N LEU A 84 -0.21 -2.76 10.56
CA LEU A 84 0.43 -2.66 9.25
C LEU A 84 -0.06 -1.43 8.44
N GLY A 85 -1.13 -0.77 8.88
CA GLY A 85 -1.73 0.35 8.17
C GLY A 85 -3.25 0.41 8.32
N VAL A 86 -3.92 0.85 7.26
CA VAL A 86 -5.38 1.04 7.24
C VAL A 86 -6.00 0.44 5.99
N TYR A 87 -7.24 -0.03 6.12
CA TYR A 87 -8.10 -0.34 4.98
C TYR A 87 -9.03 0.86 4.80
N GLN A 88 -8.73 1.66 3.78
CA GLN A 88 -9.26 3.01 3.61
C GLN A 88 -10.04 3.14 2.30
N LEU A 89 -11.16 3.87 2.35
CA LEU A 89 -11.95 4.28 1.21
C LEU A 89 -11.21 5.40 0.48
N LEU A 90 -10.96 5.19 -0.81
CA LEU A 90 -10.33 6.13 -1.71
C LEU A 90 -11.23 6.26 -2.93
N GLU A 91 -11.71 7.48 -3.17
CA GLU A 91 -12.80 7.74 -4.11
C GLU A 91 -13.99 6.84 -3.74
N ASP A 92 -14.29 5.82 -4.55
CA ASP A 92 -15.43 4.91 -4.35
C ASP A 92 -15.03 3.46 -4.05
N ARG A 93 -13.75 3.21 -3.72
CA ARG A 93 -13.24 1.85 -3.46
C ARG A 93 -12.34 1.79 -2.24
N PHE A 94 -12.38 0.68 -1.52
CA PHE A 94 -11.46 0.45 -0.41
C PHE A 94 -10.14 -0.16 -0.88
N PHE A 95 -9.07 0.21 -0.20
CA PHE A 95 -7.72 -0.28 -0.47
C PHE A 95 -6.97 -0.59 0.83
N TYR A 96 -6.13 -1.62 0.78
CA TYR A 96 -5.13 -1.88 1.81
C TYR A 96 -3.98 -0.90 1.64
N VAL A 97 -3.80 0.00 2.61
CA VAL A 97 -2.78 1.04 2.56
C VAL A 97 -1.78 0.84 3.68
N PHE A 98 -0.54 0.56 3.28
CA PHE A 98 0.55 0.20 4.16
C PHE A 98 1.30 1.43 4.70
N SER A 99 1.65 1.38 5.97
CA SER A 99 2.41 2.45 6.64
C SER A 99 3.91 2.16 6.58
N SER A 100 4.71 3.11 6.08
CA SER A 100 6.17 3.01 6.03
C SER A 100 6.84 2.79 7.39
N LYS A 101 6.12 3.02 8.49
CA LYS A 101 6.63 2.81 9.86
C LYS A 101 6.44 1.38 10.37
N SER A 102 5.57 0.58 9.74
CA SER A 102 5.20 -0.75 10.23
C SER A 102 5.55 -1.88 9.27
N VAL A 103 5.93 -1.54 8.05
CA VAL A 103 6.42 -2.49 7.05
C VAL A 103 7.78 -2.08 6.55
N ARG A 104 8.54 -3.06 6.07
CA ARG A 104 9.81 -2.88 5.38
C ARG A 104 9.83 -3.72 4.12
N PHE A 105 10.73 -3.44 3.20
CA PHE A 105 10.99 -4.36 2.10
C PHE A 105 12.23 -5.19 2.37
N GLY A 106 12.09 -6.51 2.22
CA GLY A 106 13.19 -7.46 2.33
C GLY A 106 13.23 -8.42 1.15
N SER A 107 14.42 -8.91 0.82
CA SER A 107 14.63 -9.97 -0.17
C SER A 107 14.85 -11.33 0.51
N ARG A 108 14.78 -12.41 -0.27
CA ARG A 108 15.13 -13.76 0.22
C ARG A 108 16.63 -13.96 0.43
N SER A 109 17.48 -13.12 -0.16
CA SER A 109 18.93 -13.08 0.10
C SER A 109 19.29 -12.38 1.42
N GLY A 110 18.31 -11.79 2.11
CA GLY A 110 18.50 -11.11 3.39
C GLY A 110 18.72 -9.59 3.28
N ASP A 111 18.64 -9.03 2.07
CA ASP A 111 18.74 -7.58 1.86
C ASP A 111 17.51 -6.86 2.40
N VAL A 112 17.70 -5.65 2.93
CA VAL A 112 16.62 -4.80 3.46
C VAL A 112 16.73 -3.41 2.87
N ALA A 113 15.66 -2.93 2.23
CA ALA A 113 15.63 -1.60 1.62
C ALA A 113 15.47 -0.51 2.70
N LYS A 114 16.14 0.63 2.51
CA LYS A 114 16.16 1.73 3.50
C LYS A 114 15.09 2.77 3.18
N ILE A 115 13.82 2.39 3.37
CA ILE A 115 12.70 3.27 3.06
C ILE A 115 12.25 4.06 4.30
N LYS A 116 12.52 5.37 4.33
CA LYS A 116 12.05 6.27 5.42
C LYS A 116 10.65 6.80 5.18
N ARG A 117 10.39 7.25 3.95
CA ARG A 117 9.09 7.77 3.50
C ARG A 117 8.86 7.35 2.05
N TRP A 118 7.61 7.02 1.73
CA TRP A 118 7.24 6.58 0.38
C TRP A 118 7.58 7.62 -0.69
N LYS A 119 7.27 8.90 -0.43
CA LYS A 119 7.55 10.02 -1.34
C LYS A 119 9.04 10.19 -1.67
N GLU A 120 9.90 10.03 -0.66
CA GLU A 120 11.34 10.23 -0.79
C GLU A 120 12.02 9.03 -1.49
N SER A 121 11.35 7.88 -1.57
CA SER A 121 11.95 6.62 -2.02
C SER A 121 11.33 6.10 -3.33
N LYS A 122 10.65 6.96 -4.09
CA LYS A 122 9.93 6.57 -5.32
C LYS A 122 10.79 5.76 -6.30
N ALA A 123 11.97 6.28 -6.67
CA ALA A 123 12.85 5.63 -7.63
C ALA A 123 13.44 4.30 -7.12
N GLU A 124 13.56 4.12 -5.80
CA GLU A 124 13.95 2.84 -5.20
C GLU A 124 12.81 1.83 -5.29
N LEU A 125 11.59 2.25 -4.93
CA LEU A 125 10.38 1.42 -5.02
C LEU A 125 10.12 0.95 -6.47
N GLU A 126 10.28 1.83 -7.46
CA GLU A 126 10.16 1.47 -8.88
C GLU A 126 11.16 0.40 -9.28
N ARG A 127 12.43 0.53 -8.89
CA ARG A 127 13.47 -0.49 -9.16
C ARG A 127 13.17 -1.83 -8.48
N MET A 128 12.41 -1.82 -7.40
CA MET A 128 11.97 -3.01 -6.68
C MET A 128 10.71 -3.65 -7.29
N GLY A 129 10.18 -3.10 -8.37
CA GLY A 129 8.98 -3.62 -9.05
C GLY A 129 7.66 -3.04 -8.53
N VAL A 130 7.69 -2.07 -7.62
CA VAL A 130 6.48 -1.35 -7.22
C VAL A 130 6.06 -0.44 -8.37
N GLN A 131 4.84 -0.63 -8.88
CA GLN A 131 4.31 0.25 -9.91
C GLN A 131 3.93 1.60 -9.29
N VAL A 132 4.49 2.70 -9.81
CA VAL A 132 4.07 4.04 -9.41
C VAL A 132 3.02 4.56 -10.36
N LEU A 133 1.83 4.82 -9.82
CA LEU A 133 0.77 5.48 -10.56
C LEU A 133 0.92 6.98 -10.37
N GLN A 134 1.26 7.70 -11.44
CA GLN A 134 0.99 9.13 -11.49
C GLN A 134 -0.51 9.31 -11.66
N VAL A 135 -1.21 9.52 -10.55
CA VAL A 135 -2.60 10.00 -10.61
C VAL A 135 -2.49 11.48 -10.94
N GLY A 136 -2.56 11.80 -12.23
CA GLY A 136 -2.66 13.18 -12.66
C GLY A 136 -3.93 13.76 -12.06
N PHE A 137 -3.81 14.84 -11.29
CA PHE A 137 -4.96 15.70 -11.08
C PHE A 137 -5.30 16.24 -12.47
N SER A 138 -6.33 15.69 -13.10
CA SER A 138 -7.08 16.46 -14.09
C SER A 138 -7.68 17.62 -13.31
N GLY A 139 -6.87 18.67 -13.16
CA GLY A 139 -7.31 19.92 -12.59
C GLY A 139 -8.58 20.32 -13.30
N PHE A 140 -9.54 20.81 -12.53
CA PHE A 140 -10.51 21.77 -12.99
C PHE A 140 -9.89 22.61 -14.11
N ALA A 141 -10.34 22.42 -15.34
CA ALA A 141 -10.23 23.49 -16.31
C ALA A 141 -10.93 24.69 -15.65
N PRO A 142 -10.27 25.86 -15.50
CA PRO A 142 -11.01 27.06 -15.16
C PRO A 142 -12.12 27.18 -16.21
N ALA A 143 -13.35 27.44 -15.75
CA ALA A 143 -14.46 27.70 -16.64
C ALA A 143 -14.01 28.75 -17.67
N PRO A 144 -14.33 28.58 -18.97
CA PRO A 144 -13.99 29.60 -19.95
C PRO A 144 -14.63 30.91 -19.50
N ASP A 145 -13.81 31.94 -19.33
CA ASP A 145 -14.28 33.31 -19.13
C ASP A 145 -15.28 33.60 -20.24
N THR A 146 -16.53 33.79 -19.83
CA THR A 146 -17.62 34.16 -20.73
C THR A 146 -17.54 35.67 -20.87
N GLU A 147 -16.91 36.15 -21.94
CA GLU A 147 -17.15 37.50 -22.48
C GLU A 147 -18.28 37.47 -23.51
#